data_AF-A0A831PLQ4-F1
#
_entry.id   AF-A0A831PLQ4-F1
#
_cell.length_a   1.000
_cell.length_b   1.000
_cell.length_c   1.000
_cell.angle_alpha   90.00
_cell.angle_beta   90.00
_cell.angle_gamma   90.00
#
_symmetry.space_group_name_H-M   'P 1'
#
loop_
_entity.id
_entity.type
_entity.pdbx_description
1 polymer ?
#
loop_
_entity_poly.entity_id
_entity_poly.type
_entity_poly.pdbx_seq_one_letter_code
_entity_poly.pdbx_strand_id
1 'polypeptide(L)'
;MKKKRIHSFILFFAFILFVAGSCEKLEDLQLPPVTQTGAGTFGCLVNGEIWLPKSIISFPSIPKVSAELVREDEHRIWKFGASQGNSSSFYFGIYKDSLKNGTINIPINELNDIGLYFFSKDFEKPSFSWRQELPGELIITKLDTINMILSGTFWFDAVNDIDEKVEIRDGRFDLIIDQIQP
;
A
#
# COMPACT_ATOMS: atom_id res chain seq x y z
N MET A 1 45.85 -28.19 40.92
CA MET A 1 45.57 -27.65 39.57
C MET A 1 44.09 -27.28 39.42
N LYS A 2 43.70 -26.02 39.68
CA LYS A 2 42.29 -25.54 39.63
C LYS A 2 42.15 -24.19 38.89
N LYS A 3 42.90 -23.96 37.80
CA LYS A 3 42.87 -22.69 37.04
C LYS A 3 42.18 -22.72 35.67
N LYS A 4 41.68 -23.87 35.21
CA LYS A 4 41.09 -24.01 33.85
C LYS A 4 39.56 -23.84 33.74
N ARG A 5 38.80 -23.78 34.85
CA ARG A 5 37.33 -23.68 34.80
C ARG A 5 36.77 -22.25 34.74
N ILE A 6 37.57 -21.23 35.04
CA ILE A 6 37.11 -19.83 35.07
C ILE A 6 37.11 -19.20 33.66
N HIS A 7 38.06 -19.57 32.79
CA HIS A 7 38.13 -19.06 31.42
C HIS A 7 36.97 -19.54 30.52
N SER A 8 36.44 -20.74 30.78
CA SER A 8 35.28 -21.28 30.05
C SER A 8 33.97 -20.55 30.40
N PHE A 9 33.85 -20.05 31.64
CA PHE A 9 32.68 -19.28 32.08
C PHE A 9 32.68 -17.83 31.54
N ILE A 10 33.86 -17.24 31.33
CA ILE A 10 34.00 -15.88 30.78
C ILE A 10 33.68 -15.85 29.27
N LEU A 11 34.04 -16.91 28.53
CA LEU A 11 33.71 -17.05 27.11
C LEU A 11 32.20 -17.27 26.87
N PHE A 12 31.49 -17.89 27.82
CA PHE A 12 30.04 -18.08 27.71
C PHE A 12 29.26 -16.78 28.00
N PHE A 13 29.76 -15.92 28.89
CA PHE A 13 29.11 -14.63 29.20
C PHE A 13 29.32 -13.59 28.09
N ALA A 14 30.41 -13.68 27.34
CA ALA A 14 30.68 -12.81 26.18
C ALA A 14 29.76 -13.10 24.98
N PHE A 15 29.22 -14.32 24.86
CA PHE A 15 28.30 -14.68 23.77
C PHE A 15 26.86 -14.19 24.02
N ILE A 16 26.44 -14.05 25.29
CA ILE A 16 25.10 -13.57 25.65
C ILE A 16 24.97 -12.05 25.40
N LEU A 17 26.06 -11.29 25.45
CA LEU A 17 26.07 -9.85 25.15
C LEU A 17 25.99 -9.53 23.65
N PHE A 18 26.13 -10.51 22.75
CA PHE A 18 26.00 -10.29 21.30
C PHE A 18 24.58 -10.50 20.77
N VAL A 19 23.66 -11.06 21.58
CA VAL A 19 22.27 -11.35 21.15
C VAL A 19 21.27 -10.24 21.54
N ALA A 20 21.67 -9.27 22.37
CA ALA A 20 20.81 -8.17 22.78
C ALA A 20 20.79 -6.96 21.80
N GLY A 21 21.41 -7.10 20.63
CA GLY A 21 21.61 -6.01 19.66
C GLY A 21 20.56 -5.88 18.55
N SER A 22 19.52 -6.73 18.51
CA SER A 22 18.39 -6.52 17.59
C SER A 22 17.34 -5.63 18.25
N CYS A 23 17.76 -4.42 18.64
CA CYS A 23 16.82 -3.32 18.76
C CYS A 23 16.46 -2.99 17.31
N GLU A 24 15.34 -3.53 16.81
CA GLU A 24 14.66 -2.91 15.68
C GLU A 24 14.44 -1.47 16.11
N LYS A 25 15.22 -0.54 15.55
CA LYS A 25 14.96 0.88 15.72
C LYS A 25 13.49 1.02 15.37
N LEU A 26 12.69 1.60 16.26
CA LEU A 26 11.40 2.15 15.86
C LEU A 26 11.74 3.13 14.74
N GLU A 27 11.58 2.70 13.49
CA GLU A 27 11.56 3.61 12.37
C GLU A 27 10.42 4.58 12.69
N ASP A 28 10.75 5.87 12.76
CA ASP A 28 9.73 6.91 12.81
C ASP A 28 8.73 6.60 11.70
N LEU A 29 7.47 6.35 12.07
CA LEU A 29 6.41 6.07 11.11
C LEU A 29 6.36 7.27 10.16
N GLN A 30 6.84 7.06 8.94
CA GLN A 30 6.90 8.06 7.90
C GLN A 30 6.39 7.43 6.62
N LEU A 31 5.65 8.23 5.86
CA LEU A 31 5.19 7.82 4.56
C LEU A 31 6.40 7.64 3.61
N PRO A 32 6.39 6.65 2.70
CA PRO A 32 7.53 6.35 1.82
C PRO A 32 7.88 7.54 0.91
N PRO A 33 9.09 7.68 0.36
CA PRO A 33 9.36 8.72 -0.64
C PRO A 33 8.49 8.52 -1.90
N VAL A 34 8.20 9.60 -2.63
CA VAL A 34 7.60 9.48 -3.98
C VAL A 34 8.70 9.04 -4.95
N THR A 35 8.54 7.85 -5.53
CA THR A 35 9.50 7.24 -6.46
C THR A 35 8.79 6.66 -7.68
N GLN A 36 9.57 6.29 -8.71
CA GLN A 36 9.06 5.72 -9.97
C GLN A 36 9.88 4.49 -10.41
N THR A 37 10.33 3.74 -9.41
CA THR A 37 11.33 2.67 -9.55
C THR A 37 10.72 1.28 -9.37
N GLY A 38 9.44 1.17 -9.02
CA GLY A 38 8.83 -0.08 -8.58
C GLY A 38 9.28 -0.49 -7.18
N ALA A 39 9.41 0.46 -6.25
CA ALA A 39 9.93 0.20 -4.91
C ALA A 39 9.06 -0.74 -4.03
N GLY A 40 7.84 -1.06 -4.46
CA GLY A 40 6.89 -1.88 -3.71
C GLY A 40 6.33 -1.16 -2.49
N THR A 41 6.11 0.16 -2.61
CA THR A 41 5.69 1.05 -1.52
C THR A 41 4.30 1.61 -1.75
N PHE A 42 3.56 1.79 -0.65
CA PHE A 42 2.28 2.49 -0.61
C PHE A 42 2.17 3.19 0.76
N GLY A 43 1.52 4.34 0.81
CA GLY A 43 1.16 5.00 2.06
C GLY A 43 0.26 6.20 1.85
N CYS A 44 -0.52 6.56 2.87
CA CYS A 44 -1.33 7.77 2.91
C CYS A 44 -1.62 8.19 4.36
N LEU A 45 -2.26 9.34 4.54
CA LEU A 45 -2.88 9.73 5.79
C LEU A 45 -4.38 9.40 5.72
N VAL A 46 -4.91 8.73 6.74
CA VAL A 46 -6.34 8.49 6.95
C VAL A 46 -6.76 9.33 8.16
N ASN A 47 -7.62 10.32 7.96
CA ASN A 47 -7.99 11.29 9.00
C ASN A 47 -6.79 11.92 9.73
N GLY A 48 -5.69 12.14 8.99
CA GLY A 48 -4.45 12.71 9.52
C GLY A 48 -3.47 11.70 10.13
N GLU A 49 -3.84 10.43 10.26
CA GLU A 49 -2.97 9.37 10.79
C GLU A 49 -2.28 8.58 9.68
N ILE A 50 -1.00 8.25 9.87
CA ILE A 50 -0.21 7.51 8.88
C ILE A 50 -0.76 6.08 8.74
N TRP A 51 -1.13 5.75 7.51
CA TRP A 51 -1.50 4.40 7.10
C TRP A 51 -0.44 3.82 6.18
N LEU A 52 0.14 2.68 6.59
CA LEU A 52 1.11 1.90 5.83
C LEU A 52 0.64 0.45 5.71
N PRO A 53 0.85 -0.20 4.55
CA PRO A 53 0.49 -1.59 4.39
C PRO A 53 1.33 -2.49 5.30
N LYS A 54 0.75 -3.60 5.73
CA LYS A 54 1.40 -4.60 6.59
C LYS A 54 1.16 -5.97 6.00
N SER A 55 2.24 -6.68 5.69
CA SER A 55 2.13 -8.09 5.34
C SER A 55 1.70 -8.87 6.57
N ILE A 56 0.70 -9.74 6.43
CA ILE A 56 0.40 -10.74 7.45
C ILE A 56 1.09 -12.02 7.04
N ILE A 57 1.84 -12.62 7.96
CA ILE A 57 2.36 -13.97 7.81
C ILE A 57 1.17 -14.93 7.96
N SER A 58 0.45 -15.16 6.87
CA SER A 58 -0.64 -16.12 6.73
C SER A 58 -0.34 -17.08 5.58
N PHE A 59 -0.98 -18.25 5.56
CA PHE A 59 -0.96 -19.16 4.42
C PHE A 59 -2.37 -19.29 3.84
N PRO A 60 -2.63 -18.85 2.59
CA PRO A 60 -1.72 -18.12 1.71
C PRO A 60 -1.40 -16.70 2.23
N SER A 61 -0.23 -16.19 1.84
CA SER A 61 0.21 -14.85 2.23
C SER A 61 -0.58 -13.80 1.46
N ILE A 62 -1.14 -12.82 2.16
CA ILE A 62 -1.78 -11.67 1.52
C ILE A 62 -0.69 -10.64 1.20
N PRO A 63 -0.47 -10.27 -0.08
CA PRO A 63 0.55 -9.29 -0.42
C PRO A 63 0.20 -7.92 0.18
N LYS A 64 1.22 -7.20 0.67
CA LYS A 64 1.05 -5.88 1.28
C LYS A 64 0.62 -4.82 0.26
N VAL A 65 1.00 -4.99 -1.00
CA VAL A 65 0.64 -4.17 -2.15
C VAL A 65 0.49 -5.07 -3.36
N SER A 66 -0.37 -4.69 -4.31
CA SER A 66 -0.52 -5.40 -5.58
C SER A 66 -0.90 -4.43 -6.69
N ALA A 67 -0.55 -4.80 -7.92
CA ALA A 67 -1.00 -4.12 -9.12
C ALA A 67 -1.12 -5.11 -10.28
N GLU A 68 -2.22 -5.07 -11.00
CA GLU A 68 -2.48 -5.97 -12.13
C GLU A 68 -3.34 -5.28 -13.20
N LEU A 69 -3.15 -5.71 -14.45
CA LEU A 69 -4.12 -5.48 -15.52
C LEU A 69 -4.85 -6.78 -15.76
N VAL A 70 -6.16 -6.78 -15.54
CA VAL A 70 -7.02 -7.94 -15.81
C VAL A 70 -8.01 -7.62 -16.92
N ARG A 71 -8.49 -8.67 -17.57
CA ARG A 71 -9.59 -8.60 -18.54
C ARG A 71 -10.83 -9.24 -17.91
N GLU A 72 -11.87 -8.44 -17.71
CA GLU A 72 -13.19 -8.90 -17.27
C GLU A 72 -14.20 -8.59 -18.38
N ASP A 73 -14.83 -9.63 -18.91
CA ASP A 73 -15.65 -9.57 -20.12
C ASP A 73 -14.92 -8.88 -21.28
N GLU A 74 -15.48 -7.78 -21.80
CA GLU A 74 -14.89 -6.99 -22.89
C GLU A 74 -13.97 -5.86 -22.39
N HIS A 75 -13.89 -5.62 -21.08
CA HIS A 75 -13.16 -4.49 -20.49
C HIS A 75 -11.81 -4.89 -19.90
N ARG A 76 -10.82 -4.00 -20.02
CA ARG A 76 -9.57 -4.10 -19.25
C ARG A 76 -9.62 -3.19 -18.04
N ILE A 77 -9.21 -3.74 -16.90
CA ILE A 77 -9.29 -3.09 -15.60
C ILE A 77 -7.91 -3.10 -14.98
N TRP A 78 -7.39 -1.92 -14.69
CA TRP A 78 -6.23 -1.79 -13.81
C TRP A 78 -6.72 -1.90 -12.37
N LYS A 79 -6.25 -2.91 -11.65
CA LYS A 79 -6.51 -3.11 -10.23
C LYS A 79 -5.23 -2.92 -9.46
N PHE A 80 -5.24 -2.08 -8.44
CA PHE A 80 -4.09 -1.95 -7.55
C PHE A 80 -4.53 -1.54 -6.16
N GLY A 81 -3.66 -1.74 -5.18
CA GLY A 81 -4.02 -1.45 -3.81
C GLY A 81 -2.98 -1.88 -2.81
N ALA A 82 -3.38 -1.80 -1.55
CA ALA A 82 -2.53 -2.06 -0.41
C ALA A 82 -3.35 -2.63 0.74
N SER A 83 -2.74 -3.45 1.58
CA SER A 83 -3.45 -4.20 2.62
C SER A 83 -2.67 -4.27 3.93
N GLN A 84 -3.40 -4.25 5.04
CA GLN A 84 -2.98 -4.69 6.37
C GLN A 84 -3.65 -6.04 6.68
N GLY A 85 -3.61 -6.96 5.71
CA GLY A 85 -4.38 -8.19 5.65
C GLY A 85 -5.88 -7.96 5.81
N ASN A 86 -6.47 -8.57 6.85
CA ASN A 86 -7.92 -8.53 7.07
C ASN A 86 -8.39 -7.32 7.89
N SER A 87 -7.49 -6.42 8.30
CA SER A 87 -7.85 -5.29 9.18
C SER A 87 -8.26 -4.06 8.39
N SER A 88 -7.49 -3.70 7.38
CA SER A 88 -7.72 -2.52 6.56
C SER A 88 -7.08 -2.68 5.18
N SER A 89 -7.67 -2.07 4.15
CA SER A 89 -7.13 -2.09 2.79
C SER A 89 -7.57 -0.88 1.98
N PHE A 90 -6.78 -0.61 0.95
CA PHE A 90 -7.14 0.25 -0.16
C PHE A 90 -7.26 -0.57 -1.44
N TYR A 91 -8.27 -0.26 -2.24
CA TYR A 91 -8.46 -0.86 -3.56
C TYR A 91 -8.84 0.21 -4.58
N PHE A 92 -8.15 0.17 -5.72
CA PHE A 92 -8.32 1.06 -6.86
C PHE A 92 -8.64 0.19 -8.07
N GLY A 93 -9.75 0.48 -8.76
CA GLY A 93 -10.11 -0.14 -10.02
C GLY A 93 -10.34 0.93 -11.08
N ILE A 94 -9.53 0.95 -12.14
CA ILE A 94 -9.67 1.90 -13.26
C ILE A 94 -10.12 1.14 -14.50
N TYR A 95 -11.38 1.34 -14.89
CA TYR A 95 -12.00 0.72 -16.05
C TYR A 95 -11.77 1.62 -17.27
N LYS A 96 -10.50 1.75 -17.68
CA LYS A 96 -10.13 2.63 -18.79
C LYS A 96 -9.12 1.97 -19.69
N ASP A 97 -9.59 1.53 -20.85
CA ASP A 97 -8.79 0.97 -21.94
C ASP A 97 -7.70 1.92 -22.47
N SER A 98 -7.81 3.21 -22.15
CA SER A 98 -6.93 4.27 -22.62
C SER A 98 -5.87 4.72 -21.63
N LEU A 99 -5.66 4.02 -20.50
CA LEU A 99 -4.43 4.21 -19.71
C LEU A 99 -3.23 3.84 -20.60
N LYS A 100 -2.53 4.87 -21.09
CA LYS A 100 -1.34 4.76 -21.94
C LYS A 100 -0.10 5.01 -21.11
N ASN A 101 1.03 4.42 -21.51
CA ASN A 101 2.31 4.68 -20.87
C ASN A 101 2.59 6.19 -20.76
N GLY A 102 3.02 6.64 -19.58
CA GLY A 102 3.30 8.04 -19.29
C GLY A 102 2.61 8.54 -18.02
N THR A 103 2.65 9.85 -17.83
CA THR A 103 1.98 10.54 -16.72
C THR A 103 0.55 10.86 -17.14
N ILE A 104 -0.42 10.46 -16.31
CA ILE A 104 -1.83 10.75 -16.50
C ILE A 104 -2.32 11.44 -15.23
N ASN A 105 -2.62 12.74 -15.34
CA ASN A 105 -3.47 13.39 -14.37
C ASN A 105 -4.90 12.99 -14.70
N ILE A 106 -5.59 12.35 -13.77
CA ILE A 106 -7.01 12.16 -13.92
C ILE A 106 -7.72 12.80 -12.73
N PRO A 107 -8.31 13.99 -12.93
CA PRO A 107 -9.31 14.50 -12.01
C PRO A 107 -10.37 13.42 -11.84
N ILE A 108 -10.70 13.03 -10.61
CA ILE A 108 -11.54 11.84 -10.40
C ILE A 108 -12.95 12.05 -10.99
N ASN A 109 -13.41 13.30 -11.08
CA ASN A 109 -14.66 13.67 -11.76
C ASN A 109 -14.65 13.46 -13.29
N GLU A 110 -13.48 13.28 -13.92
CA GLU A 110 -13.32 12.94 -15.34
C GLU A 110 -13.21 11.42 -15.58
N LEU A 111 -13.21 10.63 -14.50
CA LEU A 111 -13.31 9.17 -14.56
C LEU A 111 -14.77 8.77 -14.35
N ASN A 112 -15.42 8.38 -15.45
CA ASN A 112 -16.76 7.81 -15.35
C ASN A 112 -16.73 6.43 -14.71
N ASP A 113 -15.61 5.70 -14.82
CA ASP A 113 -15.49 4.32 -14.37
C ASP A 113 -14.21 4.11 -13.53
N ILE A 114 -14.19 4.70 -12.33
CA ILE A 114 -13.20 4.40 -11.29
C ILE A 114 -13.88 3.94 -10.01
N GLY A 115 -13.33 2.88 -9.41
CA GLY A 115 -13.65 2.44 -8.07
C GLY A 115 -12.52 2.76 -7.12
N LEU A 116 -12.76 3.63 -6.12
CA LEU A 116 -11.83 3.92 -5.04
C LEU A 116 -12.46 3.50 -3.72
N TYR A 117 -11.86 2.52 -3.07
CA TYR A 117 -12.39 1.89 -1.87
C TYR A 117 -11.35 1.89 -0.77
N PHE A 118 -11.81 2.23 0.43
CA PHE A 118 -11.07 2.06 1.67
C PHE A 118 -11.89 1.18 2.60
N PHE A 119 -11.26 0.15 3.15
CA PHE A 119 -11.83 -0.71 4.17
C PHE A 119 -11.05 -0.55 5.47
N SER A 120 -11.72 -0.44 6.61
CA SER A 120 -11.11 -0.60 7.93
C SER A 120 -12.10 -1.09 8.98
N LYS A 121 -11.70 -2.12 9.74
CA LYS A 121 -12.45 -2.67 10.88
C LYS A 121 -12.51 -1.74 12.09
N ASP A 122 -11.75 -0.65 12.08
CA ASP A 122 -11.75 0.32 13.17
C ASP A 122 -13.05 1.16 13.21
N PHE A 123 -13.87 1.07 12.16
CA PHE A 123 -15.16 1.73 12.02
C PHE A 123 -16.32 0.74 12.16
N GLU A 124 -17.48 1.22 12.66
CA GLU A 124 -18.71 0.41 12.75
C GLU A 124 -19.16 -0.08 11.37
N LYS A 125 -19.09 0.82 10.38
CA LYS A 125 -19.37 0.56 8.97
C LYS A 125 -18.05 0.64 8.20
N PRO A 126 -17.44 -0.52 7.91
CA PRO A 126 -16.00 -0.56 7.61
C PRO A 126 -15.66 -0.20 6.16
N SER A 127 -16.64 -0.07 5.28
CA SER A 127 -16.44 0.15 3.85
C SER A 127 -16.75 1.59 3.47
N PHE A 128 -15.75 2.27 2.95
CA PHE A 128 -15.83 3.64 2.45
C PHE A 128 -15.54 3.66 0.96
N SER A 129 -16.32 4.45 0.23
CA SER A 129 -16.15 4.62 -1.21
C SER A 129 -16.12 6.09 -1.55
N TRP A 130 -15.22 6.47 -2.46
CA TRP A 130 -15.37 7.75 -3.15
C TRP A 130 -16.64 7.73 -4.02
N ARG A 131 -17.29 8.88 -4.16
CA ARG A 131 -18.46 9.11 -5.03
C ARG A 131 -18.21 10.38 -5.84
N GLN A 132 -18.82 10.50 -7.01
CA GLN A 132 -18.53 11.59 -7.96
C GLN A 132 -18.72 13.00 -7.39
N GLU A 133 -19.55 13.16 -6.36
CA GLU A 133 -19.78 14.46 -5.70
C GLU A 133 -18.67 14.83 -4.69
N LEU A 134 -17.79 13.89 -4.34
CA LEU A 134 -16.73 14.08 -3.35
C LEU A 134 -15.43 14.55 -4.01
N PRO A 135 -14.65 15.42 -3.35
CA PRO A 135 -13.39 15.89 -3.90
C PRO A 135 -12.34 14.77 -3.89
N GLY A 136 -11.44 14.82 -4.87
CA GLY A 136 -10.26 13.98 -4.91
C GLY A 136 -9.49 14.08 -6.22
N GLU A 137 -8.30 13.49 -6.22
CA GLU A 137 -7.39 13.38 -7.36
C GLU A 137 -6.67 12.03 -7.36
N LEU A 138 -6.45 11.47 -8.54
CA LEU A 138 -5.55 10.34 -8.76
C LEU A 138 -4.61 10.67 -9.93
N ILE A 139 -3.31 10.71 -9.64
CA ILE A 139 -2.28 10.96 -10.64
C ILE A 139 -1.46 9.68 -10.81
N ILE A 140 -1.53 9.10 -12.00
CA ILE A 140 -0.57 8.07 -12.42
C ILE A 140 0.68 8.79 -12.92
N THR A 141 1.75 8.78 -12.14
CA THR A 141 2.99 9.49 -12.50
C THR A 141 3.86 8.64 -13.44
N LYS A 142 3.75 7.31 -13.37
CA LYS A 142 4.38 6.37 -14.29
C LYS A 142 3.52 5.12 -14.48
N LEU A 143 3.26 4.79 -15.74
CA LEU A 143 2.83 3.47 -16.17
C LEU A 143 3.85 2.97 -17.20
N ASP A 144 4.56 1.91 -16.85
CA ASP A 144 5.57 1.28 -17.69
C ASP A 144 5.31 -0.23 -17.73
N THR A 145 4.63 -0.68 -18.79
CA THR A 145 4.29 -2.09 -18.99
C THR A 145 5.45 -2.95 -19.47
N ILE A 146 6.61 -2.36 -19.78
CA ILE A 146 7.83 -3.10 -20.13
C ILE A 146 8.61 -3.46 -18.86
N ASN A 147 8.81 -2.48 -17.99
CA ASN A 147 9.49 -2.67 -16.70
C ASN A 147 8.54 -3.06 -15.56
N MET A 148 7.24 -3.21 -15.85
CA MET A 148 6.19 -3.59 -14.91
C MET A 148 6.09 -2.60 -13.73
N ILE A 149 6.09 -1.29 -14.00
CA ILE A 149 6.04 -0.25 -12.96
C ILE A 149 4.74 0.54 -13.04
N LEU A 150 4.07 0.71 -11.90
CA LEU A 150 2.92 1.59 -11.71
C LEU A 150 3.15 2.50 -10.49
N SER A 151 3.28 3.80 -10.71
CA SER A 151 3.59 4.78 -9.65
C SER A 151 2.68 5.99 -9.73
N GLY A 152 2.39 6.62 -8.59
CA GLY A 152 1.43 7.71 -8.55
C GLY A 152 1.15 8.30 -7.18
N THR A 153 0.28 9.31 -7.17
CA THR A 153 -0.20 9.99 -5.96
C THR A 153 -1.71 10.09 -5.98
N PHE A 154 -2.33 10.16 -4.80
CA PHE A 154 -3.78 10.28 -4.67
C PHE A 154 -4.17 11.02 -3.39
N TRP A 155 -5.35 11.62 -3.41
CA TRP A 155 -6.07 12.07 -2.23
C TRP A 155 -7.56 12.07 -2.56
N PHE A 156 -8.42 11.76 -1.62
CA PHE A 156 -9.87 11.82 -1.83
C PHE A 156 -10.63 11.81 -0.52
N ASP A 157 -11.88 12.23 -0.58
CA ASP A 157 -12.85 11.99 0.49
C ASP A 157 -13.69 10.77 0.14
N ALA A 158 -13.96 9.92 1.13
CA ALA A 158 -14.81 8.76 0.97
C ALA A 158 -15.87 8.70 2.07
N VAL A 159 -17.00 8.08 1.76
CA VAL A 159 -18.12 7.92 2.69
C VAL A 159 -18.57 6.47 2.76
N ASN A 160 -19.10 6.05 3.90
CA ASN A 160 -19.71 4.72 4.08
C ASN A 160 -21.23 4.76 3.84
N ASP A 161 -21.93 3.68 4.21
CA ASP A 161 -23.39 3.52 4.01
C ASP A 161 -24.25 4.33 5.00
N ILE A 162 -23.63 4.96 6.00
CA ILE A 162 -24.28 5.87 6.97
C ILE A 162 -23.79 7.32 6.81
N ASP A 163 -23.15 7.64 5.68
CA ASP A 163 -22.60 8.96 5.33
C ASP A 163 -21.53 9.50 6.30
N GLU A 164 -20.89 8.62 7.08
CA GLU A 164 -19.66 8.98 7.79
C GLU A 164 -18.54 9.19 6.77
N LYS A 165 -17.76 10.25 6.98
CA LYS A 165 -16.68 10.67 6.08
C LYS A 165 -15.31 10.25 6.61
N VAL A 166 -14.45 9.77 5.71
CA VAL A 166 -13.00 9.67 5.92
C VAL A 166 -12.25 10.53 4.93
N GLU A 167 -11.18 11.16 5.40
CA GLU A 167 -10.29 12.00 4.61
C GLU A 167 -8.98 11.27 4.33
N ILE A 168 -8.69 11.06 3.04
CA ILE A 168 -7.48 10.39 2.60
C ILE A 168 -6.58 11.43 1.94
N ARG A 169 -5.37 11.61 2.48
CA ARG A 169 -4.43 12.67 2.09
C ARG A 169 -3.02 12.10 1.88
N ASP A 170 -2.20 12.85 1.14
CA ASP A 170 -0.78 12.54 0.89
C ASP A 170 -0.51 11.10 0.42
N GLY A 171 -1.48 10.53 -0.32
CA GLY A 171 -1.43 9.18 -0.84
C GLY A 171 -0.38 9.06 -1.93
N ARG A 172 0.42 7.98 -1.85
CA ARG A 172 1.48 7.69 -2.81
C ARG A 172 1.75 6.21 -2.92
N PHE A 173 2.10 5.78 -4.12
CA PHE A 173 2.43 4.40 -4.44
C PHE A 173 3.55 4.33 -5.49
N ASP A 174 4.38 3.31 -5.38
CA ASP A 174 5.39 2.92 -6.37
C ASP A 174 5.43 1.39 -6.40
N LEU A 175 4.70 0.81 -7.34
CA LEU A 175 4.33 -0.61 -7.36
C LEU A 175 5.02 -1.34 -8.51
N ILE A 176 5.22 -2.63 -8.30
CA ILE A 176 5.51 -3.58 -9.37
C ILE A 176 4.17 -4.15 -9.83
N ILE A 177 3.97 -4.22 -11.14
CA ILE A 177 2.80 -4.86 -11.74
C ILE A 177 3.04 -6.37 -11.72
N ASP A 178 2.21 -7.09 -10.97
CA ASP A 178 2.32 -8.53 -10.76
C ASP A 178 1.92 -9.31 -12.02
N GLN A 179 0.87 -8.84 -12.70
CA GLN A 179 0.27 -9.53 -13.84
C GLN A 179 -0.28 -8.53 -14.87
N ILE A 180 -0.12 -8.87 -16.14
CA ILE A 180 -0.77 -8.18 -17.26
C ILE A 180 -1.45 -9.24 -18.11
N GLN A 181 -2.79 -9.24 -18.08
CA GLN A 181 -3.63 -10.04 -18.95
C GLN A 181 -4.22 -9.13 -20.05
N PRO A 182 -3.61 -9.10 -21.25
CA PRO A 182 -4.05 -8.24 -22.35
C PRO A 182 -5.43 -8.61 -22.93
#